data_AF-A0A1V2NG33-F1
#
_entry.id   AF-A0A1V2NG33-F1
#
_cell.length_a   1.000
_cell.length_b   1.000
_cell.length_c   1.000
_cell.angle_alpha   90.00
_cell.angle_beta   90.00
_cell.angle_gamma   90.00
#
_symmetry.space_group_name_H-M   'P 1'
#
loop_
_entity.id
_entity.type
_entity.pdbx_description
1 polymer ?
#
loop_
_entity_poly.entity_id
_entity_poly.type
_entity_poly.pdbx_seq_one_letter_code
_entity_poly.pdbx_strand_id
1 'polypeptide(L)' 'MEPRRGATHDRVSEHTELVYLRAGSDPPWERPHRDGVDITDRPELWTPYQRTRRETFEARVAEYQRRGLLP' A
#
# COMPACT_ATOMS: atom_id res chain seq x y z
N MET A 1 -2.54 26.22 14.04
CA MET A 1 -2.03 24.91 13.58
C MET A 1 -1.54 25.11 12.15
N GLU A 2 -0.25 25.37 11.96
CA GLU A 2 0.34 25.47 10.63
C GLU A 2 0.43 24.07 10.01
N PRO A 3 -0.10 23.85 8.78
CA PRO A 3 0.16 22.62 8.06
C PRO A 3 1.63 22.61 7.68
N ARG A 4 2.38 21.62 8.17
CA ARG A 4 3.80 21.44 7.83
C ARG A 4 3.93 21.32 6.31
N ARG A 5 4.54 22.34 5.69
CA ARG A 5 4.93 22.34 4.27
C ARG A 5 5.76 21.09 3.99
N GLY A 6 5.18 20.13 3.28
CA GLY A 6 5.81 18.85 2.95
C GLY A 6 4.94 17.62 3.21
N ALA A 7 3.79 17.75 3.89
CA ALA A 7 2.84 16.66 4.04
C ALA A 7 2.19 16.34 2.69
N THR A 8 2.84 15.48 1.90
CA THR A 8 2.17 14.73 0.85
C THR A 8 1.18 13.83 1.58
N HIS A 9 -0.10 14.17 1.51
CA HIS A 9 -1.22 13.50 2.16
C HIS A 9 -1.42 12.02 1.72
N ASP A 10 -0.49 11.50 0.92
CA ASP A 10 -0.64 10.31 0.08
C ASP A 10 0.38 9.20 0.41
N ARG A 11 1.41 9.49 1.23
CA ARG A 11 2.41 8.48 1.61
C ARG A 11 2.40 8.26 3.11
N VAL A 12 1.74 7.18 3.51
CA VAL A 12 1.93 6.58 4.83
C VAL A 12 3.43 6.29 5.02
N SER A 13 3.94 6.43 6.25
CA SER A 13 5.38 6.26 6.49
C SER A 13 5.83 4.83 6.20
N GLU A 14 7.04 4.69 5.64
CA GLU A 14 7.71 3.39 5.41
C GLU A 14 7.65 2.52 6.67
N HIS A 15 7.88 3.12 7.84
CA HIS A 15 7.80 2.41 9.12
C HIS A 15 6.43 1.75 9.34
N THR A 16 5.34 2.46 9.08
CA THR A 16 3.99 1.93 9.29
C THR A 16 3.67 0.85 8.26
N GLU A 17 4.07 1.04 6.99
CA GLU A 17 3.90 0.02 5.95
C GLU A 17 4.67 -1.27 6.31
N LEU A 18 5.92 -1.16 6.75
CA LEU A 18 6.74 -2.30 7.19
C LEU A 18 6.16 -3.04 8.40
N VAL A 19 5.43 -2.37 9.30
CA VAL A 19 4.76 -3.03 10.43
C VAL A 19 3.73 -4.05 9.94
N TYR A 20 2.89 -3.68 8.97
CA TYR A 20 1.91 -4.61 8.40
C TYR A 20 2.58 -5.73 7.62
N LEU A 21 3.55 -5.38 6.77
CA LEU A 21 4.24 -6.35 5.90
C LEU A 21 5.00 -7.41 6.71
N ARG A 22 5.66 -7.01 7.81
CA ARG A 22 6.34 -7.96 8.72
C ARG A 22 5.37 -8.88 9.46
N ALA A 23 4.13 -8.45 9.66
CA ALA A 23 3.05 -9.28 10.19
C ALA A 23 2.42 -10.20 9.13
N GLY A 24 2.92 -10.18 7.88
CA GLY A 24 2.39 -10.97 6.78
C GLY A 24 1.06 -10.46 6.23
N SER A 25 0.73 -9.18 6.44
CA SER A 25 -0.52 -8.58 5.97
C SER A 25 -0.24 -7.38 5.06
N ASP A 26 -1.04 -7.24 4.02
CA ASP A 26 -1.10 -6.00 3.26
C ASP A 26 -1.73 -4.89 4.13
N PRO A 27 -1.21 -3.65 4.04
CA PRO A 27 -1.82 -2.53 4.76
C PRO A 27 -3.25 -2.26 4.28
N PRO A 28 -4.16 -1.82 5.17
CA PRO A 28 -5.57 -1.61 4.83
C PRO A 28 -5.79 -0.55 3.75
N TRP A 29 -4.88 0.42 3.60
CA TRP A 29 -4.96 1.46 2.56
C TRP A 29 -4.50 0.98 1.17
N GLU A 30 -3.87 -0.19 1.07
CA GLU A 30 -3.50 -0.82 -0.20
C GLU A 30 -4.53 -1.85 -0.68
N ARG A 31 -5.54 -2.16 0.15
CA ARG A 31 -6.61 -3.11 -0.17
C ARG A 31 -7.75 -2.39 -0.91
N PRO A 32 -8.01 -2.70 -2.20
CA PRO A 32 -9.10 -2.06 -2.93
C PRO A 32 -10.46 -2.50 -2.38
N HIS A 33 -11.35 -1.52 -2.22
CA HIS A 33 -12.72 -1.74 -1.81
C HIS A 33 -13.68 -1.21 -2.88
N ARG A 34 -14.83 -1.88 -3.03
CA ARG A 34 -15.94 -1.44 -3.87
C ARG A 34 -17.24 -1.64 -3.10
N ASP A 35 -18.01 -0.57 -2.97
CA ASP A 35 -19.28 -0.57 -2.22
C ASP A 35 -19.14 -1.15 -0.79
N GLY A 36 -18.01 -0.85 -0.13
CA GLY A 36 -17.68 -1.33 1.22
C GLY A 36 -17.15 -2.77 1.28
N VAL A 37 -17.08 -3.48 0.16
CA VAL A 37 -16.57 -4.85 0.07
C VAL A 37 -15.11 -4.85 -0.34
N ASP A 38 -14.29 -5.60 0.38
CA ASP A 38 -12.90 -5.86 -0.01
C ASP A 38 -12.87 -6.73 -1.28
N ILE A 39 -12.20 -6.24 -2.31
CA ILE A 39 -12.05 -6.91 -3.60
C ILE A 39 -10.59 -7.25 -3.92
N THR A 40 -9.70 -7.30 -2.91
CA THR A 40 -8.27 -7.60 -3.09
C THR A 40 -8.05 -8.93 -3.82
N ASP A 41 -8.86 -9.95 -3.54
CA ASP A 41 -8.75 -11.25 -4.21
C ASP A 41 -9.52 -11.34 -5.55
N ARG A 42 -10.04 -10.22 -6.07
CA ARG A 42 -10.88 -10.14 -7.28
C ARG A 42 -10.33 -9.14 -8.31
N PRO A 43 -9.17 -9.42 -8.93
CA PRO A 43 -8.49 -8.49 -9.85
C PRO A 43 -9.29 -8.13 -11.12
N GLU A 44 -10.29 -8.94 -11.47
CA GLU A 44 -11.26 -8.67 -12.53
C GLU A 44 -12.19 -7.49 -12.21
N LEU A 45 -12.41 -7.20 -10.91
CA LEU A 45 -13.23 -6.09 -10.45
C LEU A 45 -12.43 -4.79 -10.27
N TRP A 46 -11.11 -4.85 -10.41
CA TRP A 46 -10.24 -3.70 -10.20
C TRP A 46 -10.34 -2.71 -11.36
N THR A 47 -10.41 -1.43 -11.02
CA THR A 47 -10.23 -0.35 -11.98
C THR A 47 -8.78 -0.29 -12.46
N PRO A 48 -8.51 0.34 -13.62
CA PRO A 48 -7.13 0.57 -14.07
C PRO A 48 -6.27 1.28 -13.02
N TYR A 49 -6.84 2.25 -12.30
CA TYR A 49 -6.15 2.95 -11.22
C TYR A 49 -5.77 2.01 -10.06
N GLN A 50 -6.68 1.12 -9.64
CA GLN A 50 -6.40 0.14 -8.57
C GLN A 50 -5.29 -0.83 -8.97
N ARG A 51 -5.24 -1.25 -10.25
CA ARG A 51 -4.14 -2.07 -10.78
C ARG A 51 -2.80 -1.35 -10.72
N THR A 52 -2.71 -0.13 -11.24
CA THR A 52 -1.48 0.66 -11.19
C THR A 52 -1.03 0.95 -9.74
N ARG A 53 -1.98 1.17 -8.84
CA ARG A 53 -1.69 1.33 -7.41
C ARG A 53 -1.10 0.05 -6.81
N ARG A 54 -1.66 -1.12 -7.15
CA ARG A 54 -1.11 -2.42 -6.74
C ARG A 54 0.31 -2.63 -7.25
N GLU A 55 0.55 -2.37 -8.54
CA GLU A 55 1.89 -2.48 -9.14
C GLU A 55 2.91 -1.59 -8.41
N THR A 56 2.49 -0.37 -8.06
CA THR A 56 3.33 0.57 -7.30
C THR A 56 3.61 0.06 -5.89
N PHE A 57 2.63 -0.57 -5.22
CA PHE A 57 2.82 -1.19 -3.91
C PHE A 57 3.77 -2.39 -3.99
N GLU A 58 3.57 -3.30 -4.95
CA GLU A 58 4.44 -4.47 -5.14
C GLU A 58 5.89 -4.08 -5.46
N ALA A 59 6.09 -2.99 -6.22
CA ALA A 59 7.41 -2.43 -6.45
C ALA A 59 8.10 -1.96 -5.14
N ARG A 60 7.35 -1.37 -4.20
CA ARG A 60 7.88 -0.98 -2.87
C ARG A 60 8.21 -2.21 -2.02
N VAL A 61 7.34 -3.22 -2.00
CA VAL A 61 7.59 -4.48 -1.29
C VAL A 61 8.88 -5.14 -1.80
N ALA A 62 9.06 -5.20 -3.13
CA ALA A 62 10.28 -5.73 -3.74
C ALA A 62 11.52 -4.89 -3.41
N GLU A 63 11.38 -3.56 -3.28
CA GLU A 63 12.46 -2.70 -2.80
C GLU A 63 12.83 -3.00 -1.34
N TYR A 64 11.84 -3.17 -0.46
CA TYR A 64 12.07 -3.51 0.94
C TYR A 64 12.77 -4.86 1.12
N GLN A 65 12.39 -5.85 0.32
CA GLN A 65 13.09 -7.15 0.28
C GLN A 65 14.54 -6.97 -0.18
N ARG A 66 14.79 -6.24 -1.28
CA ARG A 66 16.16 -5.95 -1.76
C ARG A 66 17.01 -5.20 -0.74
N ARG A 67 16.40 -4.34 0.09
CA ARG A 67 17.06 -3.60 1.17
C ARG A 67 17.22 -4.43 2.46
N GLY A 68 16.72 -5.67 2.51
CA GLY A 68 16.75 -6.52 3.70
C GLY A 68 15.84 -6.03 4.84
N LEU A 69 14.83 -5.21 4.53
CA LEU A 69 13.87 -4.68 5.51
C LEU A 69 12.68 -5.62 5.74
N LEU A 70 12.44 -6.51 4.77
CA LEU A 70 11.51 -7.64 4.82
C LEU A 70 12.29 -8.94 4.56
N PRO A 71 11.87 -10.04 5.20
CA PRO A 71 12.46 -11.37 4.96
C PRO A 71 12.18 -11.90 3.56
#